data_AF-A0A7K9V127-F1
#
_entry.id   AF-A0A7K9V127-F1
#
_cell.length_a   1.000
_cell.length_b   1.000
_cell.length_c   1.000
_cell.angle_alpha   90.00
_cell.angle_beta   90.00
_cell.angle_gamma   90.00
#
_symmetry.space_group_name_H-M   'P 1'
#
loop_
_entity.id
_entity.type
_entity.pdbx_description
1 polymer ?
#
loop_
_entity_poly.entity_id
_entity_poly.type
_entity_poly.pdbx_seq_one_letter_code
_entity_poly.pdbx_strand_id
1 'polypeptide(L)'
;VFDNTPAALDGTVAAGDEITGVNGKSVKGKTKVEVAKMIQMVKGEVTIHYNKLQADPKQGKSLDIVLKKVKHRLVENMSSGTADALGLSRAILCNDGLVKRLEELERTAELYKGLTEHTKSLLRAFFELSQTHRAFGDVFSVIGVREPQPAASEAFVKFADAHRNIEKFGIHLLKTIKPMLTDLNTYLNKAIPDTRLTIKKYLDVKFEYLSYCLKVKEMDDEEYSCI
;
A
#
# COMPACT_ATOMS: atom_id res chain seq x y z
N VAL A 1 29.07 -11.11 1.03
CA VAL A 1 30.16 -10.27 0.46
C VAL A 1 29.70 -8.84 0.61
N PHE A 2 30.48 -7.99 1.30
CA PHE A 2 30.10 -6.59 1.54
C PHE A 2 30.79 -5.68 0.54
N ASP A 3 30.15 -4.56 0.18
CA ASP A 3 30.71 -3.59 -0.75
C ASP A 3 32.07 -3.08 -0.27
N ASN A 4 32.99 -2.82 -1.21
CA ASN A 4 34.36 -2.38 -0.96
C ASN A 4 35.25 -3.35 -0.15
N THR A 5 34.88 -4.62 -0.02
CA THR A 5 35.76 -5.65 0.55
C THR A 5 36.62 -6.34 -0.52
N PRO A 6 37.78 -6.95 -0.17
CA PRO A 6 38.58 -7.71 -1.12
C PRO A 6 37.80 -8.77 -1.89
N ALA A 7 36.87 -9.47 -1.22
CA ALA A 7 36.00 -10.46 -1.87
C ALA A 7 35.00 -9.84 -2.86
N ALA A 8 34.56 -8.59 -2.63
CA ALA A 8 33.69 -7.88 -3.58
C ALA A 8 34.47 -7.40 -4.81
N LEU A 9 35.71 -6.95 -4.61
CA LEU A 9 36.59 -6.49 -5.69
C LEU A 9 37.05 -7.65 -6.59
N ASP A 10 37.37 -8.79 -5.98
CA ASP A 10 37.73 -10.02 -6.69
C ASP A 10 36.53 -10.59 -7.46
N GLY A 11 35.32 -10.47 -6.90
CA GLY A 11 34.06 -10.81 -7.59
C GLY A 11 33.85 -12.31 -7.83
N THR A 12 34.80 -13.16 -7.42
CA THR A 12 34.72 -14.60 -7.70
C THR A 12 33.89 -15.35 -6.66
N VAL A 13 33.84 -14.91 -5.40
CA VAL A 13 33.01 -15.49 -4.33
C VAL A 13 31.69 -14.72 -4.19
N ALA A 14 30.59 -15.43 -3.97
CA ALA A 14 29.26 -14.88 -3.75
C ALA A 14 28.67 -15.34 -2.40
N ALA A 15 27.64 -14.63 -1.92
CA ALA A 15 26.88 -15.10 -0.77
C ALA A 15 26.18 -16.42 -1.11
N GLY A 16 26.34 -17.42 -0.24
CA GLY A 16 25.82 -18.77 -0.45
C GLY A 16 26.87 -19.78 -0.94
N ASP A 17 28.04 -19.34 -1.39
CA ASP A 17 29.15 -20.25 -1.71
C ASP A 17 29.70 -20.93 -0.45
N GLU A 18 30.08 -22.20 -0.58
CA GLU A 18 30.64 -22.99 0.52
C GLU A 18 32.15 -22.83 0.55
N ILE A 19 32.70 -22.36 1.68
CA ILE A 19 34.15 -22.34 1.90
C ILE A 19 34.60 -23.74 2.28
N THR A 20 35.50 -24.32 1.48
CA THR A 20 36.04 -25.67 1.68
C THR A 20 37.46 -25.66 2.25
N GLY A 21 38.20 -24.55 2.09
CA GLY A 21 39.52 -24.38 2.71
C GLY A 21 40.02 -22.94 2.75
N VAL A 22 40.98 -22.68 3.66
CA VAL A 22 41.67 -21.39 3.84
C VAL A 22 43.18 -21.63 3.84
N ASN A 23 43.92 -20.99 2.92
CA ASN A 23 45.37 -21.15 2.71
C ASN A 23 45.82 -22.62 2.65
N GLY A 24 45.09 -23.44 1.88
CA GLY A 24 45.38 -24.87 1.69
C GLY A 24 44.99 -25.77 2.87
N LYS A 25 44.47 -25.23 3.98
CA LYS A 25 43.93 -26.01 5.10
C LYS A 25 42.43 -26.22 4.93
N SER A 26 42.00 -27.48 5.00
CA SER A 26 40.57 -27.83 4.99
C SER A 26 39.84 -27.18 6.18
N VAL A 27 38.64 -26.67 5.91
CA VAL A 27 37.73 -26.16 6.95
C VAL A 27 36.56 -27.10 7.23
N LYS A 28 36.59 -28.33 6.68
CA LYS A 28 35.54 -29.33 6.93
C LYS A 28 35.40 -29.61 8.43
N GLY A 29 34.18 -29.53 8.94
CA GLY A 29 33.85 -29.77 10.35
C GLY A 29 34.19 -28.61 11.30
N LYS A 30 34.62 -27.46 10.77
CA LYS A 30 34.81 -26.23 11.57
C LYS A 30 33.56 -25.38 11.55
N THR A 31 33.31 -24.71 12.66
CA THR A 31 32.23 -23.72 12.80
C THR A 31 32.56 -22.44 12.04
N LYS A 32 31.51 -21.66 11.73
CA LYS A 32 31.61 -20.33 11.11
C LYS A 32 32.57 -19.41 11.88
N VAL A 33 32.52 -19.45 13.20
CA VAL A 33 33.39 -18.64 14.08
C VAL A 33 34.86 -19.07 13.96
N GLU A 34 35.13 -20.37 13.93
CA GLU A 34 36.49 -20.90 13.76
C GLU A 34 37.06 -20.56 12.38
N VAL A 35 36.27 -20.69 11.32
CA VAL A 35 36.69 -20.31 9.96
C VAL A 35 36.94 -18.81 9.87
N ALA A 36 36.08 -17.97 10.47
CA ALA A 36 36.30 -16.54 10.54
C ALA A 36 37.62 -16.19 11.26
N LYS A 37 37.90 -16.84 12.40
CA LYS A 37 39.18 -16.69 13.11
C LYS A 37 40.37 -17.13 12.24
N MET A 38 40.26 -18.25 11.52
CA MET A 38 41.32 -18.70 10.61
C MET A 38 41.65 -17.67 9.54
N ILE A 39 40.64 -17.04 8.94
CA ILE A 39 40.82 -15.98 7.94
C ILE A 39 41.45 -14.74 8.58
N GLN A 40 40.94 -14.31 9.74
CA GLN A 40 41.43 -13.13 10.46
C GLN A 40 42.87 -13.27 11.00
N MET A 41 43.33 -14.49 11.26
CA MET A 41 44.70 -14.76 11.72
C MET A 41 45.76 -14.64 10.61
N VAL A 42 45.36 -14.67 9.33
CA VAL A 42 46.28 -14.54 8.21
C VAL A 42 46.69 -13.07 8.04
N LYS A 43 48.00 -12.82 8.03
CA LYS A 43 48.57 -11.51 7.71
C LYS A 43 48.92 -11.46 6.22
N GLY A 44 48.32 -10.54 5.49
CA GLY A 44 48.56 -10.37 4.05
C GLY A 44 47.51 -11.08 3.19
N GLU A 45 47.95 -11.89 2.23
CA GLU A 45 47.08 -12.53 1.24
C GLU A 45 46.38 -13.77 1.79
N VAL A 46 45.08 -13.92 1.48
CA VAL A 46 44.26 -15.05 1.87
C VAL A 46 43.75 -15.78 0.62
N THR A 47 44.10 -17.06 0.49
CA THR A 47 43.59 -17.95 -0.55
C THR A 47 42.39 -18.74 -0.02
N ILE A 48 41.21 -18.48 -0.56
CA ILE A 48 39.98 -19.19 -0.22
C ILE A 48 39.69 -20.27 -1.26
N HIS A 49 39.54 -21.51 -0.81
CA HIS A 49 38.99 -22.60 -1.63
C HIS A 49 37.49 -22.66 -1.36
N TYR A 50 36.68 -22.64 -2.41
CA TYR A 50 35.23 -22.61 -2.28
C TYR A 50 34.55 -23.42 -3.39
N ASN A 51 33.33 -23.87 -3.10
CA ASN A 51 32.42 -24.44 -4.07
C ASN A 51 31.37 -23.40 -4.45
N LYS A 52 31.15 -23.23 -5.75
CA LYS A 52 30.01 -22.47 -6.25
C LYS A 52 28.73 -23.24 -5.98
N LEU A 53 27.91 -22.71 -5.06
CA LEU A 53 26.62 -23.29 -4.77
C LEU A 53 25.55 -22.55 -5.58
N GLN A 54 24.92 -23.27 -6.50
CA GLN A 54 23.68 -22.83 -7.11
C GLN A 54 22.53 -23.35 -6.25
N ALA A 55 21.99 -22.49 -5.40
CA ALA A 55 20.82 -22.82 -4.62
C ALA A 55 19.61 -23.00 -5.55
N ASP A 56 18.95 -24.16 -5.50
CA ASP A 56 17.63 -24.33 -6.10
C ASP A 56 16.59 -23.64 -5.22
N PRO A 57 15.87 -22.60 -5.71
CA PRO A 57 14.84 -21.91 -4.92
C PRO A 57 13.76 -22.83 -4.37
N LYS A 58 13.52 -23.99 -4.98
CA LYS A 58 12.55 -24.99 -4.49
C LYS A 58 12.99 -25.64 -3.18
N GLN A 59 14.28 -25.81 -2.96
CA GLN A 59 14.81 -26.39 -1.72
C GLN A 59 14.57 -25.49 -0.51
N GLY A 60 14.47 -24.18 -0.71
CA GLY A 60 14.09 -23.23 0.34
C GLY A 60 12.62 -23.34 0.77
N LYS A 61 11.73 -23.96 0.00
CA LYS A 61 10.30 -24.03 0.32
C LYS A 61 9.98 -25.25 1.18
N SER A 62 10.47 -25.25 2.41
CA SER A 62 10.19 -26.31 3.38
C SER A 62 8.81 -26.14 4.05
N LEU A 63 8.26 -27.24 4.58
CA LEU A 63 7.02 -27.20 5.38
C LEU A 63 7.15 -26.26 6.59
N ASP A 64 8.32 -26.21 7.20
CA ASP A 64 8.63 -25.29 8.30
C ASP A 64 8.48 -23.81 7.89
N ILE A 65 9.02 -23.43 6.72
CA ILE A 65 8.84 -22.07 6.17
C ILE A 65 7.36 -21.76 5.92
N VAL A 66 6.60 -22.72 5.39
CA VAL A 66 5.15 -22.56 5.18
C VAL A 66 4.42 -22.37 6.50
N LEU A 67 4.71 -23.17 7.53
CA LEU A 67 4.10 -23.06 8.86
C LEU A 67 4.44 -21.73 9.53
N LYS A 68 5.69 -21.26 9.40
CA LYS A 68 6.11 -19.93 9.88
C LYS A 68 5.37 -18.81 9.17
N LYS A 69 5.20 -18.89 7.85
CA LYS A 69 4.41 -17.91 7.07
C LYS A 69 2.94 -17.88 7.52
N VAL A 70 2.35 -19.05 7.76
CA VAL A 70 0.97 -19.16 8.29
C VAL A 70 0.86 -18.54 9.68
N LYS A 71 1.82 -18.82 10.59
CA LYS A 71 1.88 -18.17 11.91
C LYS A 71 1.90 -16.65 11.77
N HIS A 72 2.74 -16.12 10.86
CA HIS A 72 2.82 -14.68 10.65
C HIS A 72 1.49 -14.05 10.22
N ARG A 73 0.79 -14.70 9.27
CA ARG A 73 -0.53 -14.25 8.79
C ARG A 73 -1.61 -14.28 9.88
N LEU A 74 -1.59 -15.27 10.77
CA LEU A 74 -2.53 -15.36 11.88
C LEU A 74 -2.29 -14.23 12.90
N VAL A 75 -1.03 -14.00 13.24
CA VAL A 75 -0.61 -13.03 14.24
C VAL A 75 -0.87 -11.58 13.80
N GLU A 76 -0.76 -11.29 12.50
CA GLU A 76 -1.04 -9.95 11.95
C GLU A 76 -2.44 -9.45 12.29
N ASN A 77 -3.45 -10.32 12.21
CA ASN A 77 -4.85 -9.95 12.42
C ASN A 77 -5.30 -10.03 13.90
N MET A 78 -4.39 -10.36 14.82
CA MET A 78 -4.70 -10.48 16.25
C MET A 78 -4.36 -9.19 17.00
N SER A 79 -5.06 -8.92 18.10
CA SER A 79 -4.61 -7.91 19.06
C SER A 79 -3.32 -8.35 19.76
N SER A 80 -2.56 -7.42 20.34
CA SER A 80 -1.35 -7.77 21.12
C SER A 80 -1.69 -8.72 22.27
N GLY A 81 -2.69 -8.36 23.09
CA GLY A 81 -3.12 -9.18 24.22
C GLY A 81 -3.61 -10.58 23.82
N THR A 82 -4.28 -10.72 22.66
CA THR A 82 -4.71 -12.05 22.16
C THR A 82 -3.53 -12.89 21.71
N ALA A 83 -2.56 -12.31 21.00
CA ALA A 83 -1.37 -13.03 20.55
C ALA A 83 -0.51 -13.49 21.74
N ASP A 84 -0.34 -12.62 22.75
CA ASP A 84 0.42 -12.94 23.96
C ASP A 84 -0.26 -14.05 24.77
N ALA A 85 -1.59 -14.02 24.90
CA ALA A 85 -2.37 -15.08 25.55
C ALA A 85 -2.25 -16.45 24.84
N LEU A 86 -1.98 -16.46 23.54
CA LEU A 86 -1.75 -17.67 22.74
C LEU A 86 -0.26 -18.03 22.63
N GLY A 87 0.64 -17.29 23.28
CA GLY A 87 2.09 -17.50 23.19
C GLY A 87 2.69 -17.21 21.82
N LEU A 88 2.01 -16.43 20.98
CA LEU A 88 2.47 -16.14 19.62
C LEU A 88 3.32 -14.87 19.57
N SER A 89 4.63 -15.04 19.35
CA SER A 89 5.57 -13.92 19.25
C SER A 89 5.31 -13.03 18.03
N ARG A 90 5.28 -11.71 18.26
CA ARG A 90 5.03 -10.66 17.25
C ARG A 90 6.26 -9.82 16.88
N ALA A 91 7.41 -10.04 17.51
CA ALA A 91 8.54 -9.09 17.50
C ALA A 91 9.02 -8.66 16.11
N ILE A 92 8.83 -9.51 15.10
CA ILE A 92 9.25 -9.30 13.71
C ILE A 92 8.14 -8.65 12.86
N LEU A 93 6.88 -8.71 13.33
CA LEU A 93 5.69 -8.21 12.64
C LEU A 93 5.26 -6.81 13.11
N CYS A 94 5.63 -6.44 14.34
CA CYS A 94 5.22 -5.16 14.90
C CYS A 94 5.84 -3.98 14.14
N ASN A 95 5.08 -2.89 14.04
CA ASN A 95 5.51 -1.60 13.47
C ASN A 95 5.65 -1.55 11.94
N ASP A 96 4.81 -2.28 11.20
CA ASP A 96 4.70 -2.08 9.75
C ASP A 96 4.08 -0.70 9.43
N GLY A 97 4.93 0.27 9.10
CA GLY A 97 4.49 1.60 8.73
C GLY A 97 3.61 1.62 7.48
N LEU A 98 3.77 0.66 6.57
CA LEU A 98 2.97 0.58 5.35
C LEU A 98 1.53 0.13 5.65
N VAL A 99 1.36 -0.83 6.58
CA VAL A 99 0.02 -1.25 7.04
C VAL A 99 -0.70 -0.08 7.71
N LYS A 100 -0.02 0.67 8.58
CA LYS A 100 -0.61 1.87 9.21
C LYS A 100 -1.02 2.92 8.17
N ARG A 101 -0.19 3.15 7.14
CA ARG A 101 -0.53 4.06 6.03
C ARG A 101 -1.71 3.56 5.20
N LEU A 102 -1.87 2.25 5.04
CA LEU A 102 -3.04 1.67 4.38
C LEU A 102 -4.30 1.87 5.21
N GLU A 103 -4.25 1.66 6.53
CA GLU A 103 -5.38 1.94 7.43
C GLU A 103 -5.78 3.43 7.40
N GLU A 104 -4.81 4.34 7.39
CA GLU A 104 -5.05 5.78 7.21
C GLU A 104 -5.74 6.07 5.86
N LEU A 105 -5.24 5.47 4.77
CA LEU A 105 -5.83 5.60 3.43
C LEU A 105 -7.28 5.11 3.39
N GLU A 106 -7.57 3.95 3.99
CA GLU A 106 -8.93 3.39 4.04
C GLU A 106 -9.87 4.27 4.86
N ARG A 107 -9.40 4.83 5.98
CA ARG A 107 -10.20 5.79 6.76
C ARG A 107 -10.50 7.06 5.97
N THR A 108 -9.53 7.60 5.24
CA THR A 108 -9.75 8.76 4.37
C THR A 108 -10.68 8.42 3.19
N ALA A 109 -10.62 7.19 2.67
CA ALA A 109 -11.52 6.72 1.62
C ALA A 109 -13.00 6.77 2.05
N GLU A 110 -13.31 6.36 3.27
CA GLU A 110 -14.68 6.42 3.81
C GLU A 110 -15.19 7.86 3.93
N LEU A 111 -14.33 8.81 4.32
CA LEU A 111 -14.68 10.23 4.33
C LEU A 111 -15.04 10.73 2.92
N TYR A 112 -14.23 10.37 1.92
CA TYR A 112 -14.48 10.76 0.53
C TYR A 112 -15.70 10.07 -0.08
N LYS A 113 -16.03 8.86 0.36
CA LYS A 113 -17.26 8.18 -0.03
C LYS A 113 -18.48 8.95 0.48
N GLY A 114 -18.49 9.31 1.77
CA GLY A 114 -19.54 10.17 2.35
C GLY A 114 -19.65 11.51 1.63
N LEU A 115 -18.52 12.16 1.35
CA LEU A 115 -18.49 13.41 0.57
C LEU A 115 -19.14 13.24 -0.81
N THR A 116 -18.79 12.17 -1.53
CA THR A 116 -19.36 11.86 -2.85
C THR A 116 -20.88 11.68 -2.79
N GLU A 117 -21.39 10.97 -1.77
CA GLU A 117 -22.82 10.76 -1.57
C GLU A 117 -23.55 12.08 -1.26
N HIS A 118 -23.01 12.89 -0.35
CA HIS A 118 -23.57 14.21 -0.02
C HIS A 118 -23.58 15.14 -1.22
N THR A 119 -22.49 15.22 -1.99
CA THR A 119 -22.45 16.06 -3.19
C THR A 119 -23.45 15.58 -4.24
N LYS A 120 -23.62 14.27 -4.44
CA LYS A 120 -24.67 13.74 -5.34
C LYS A 120 -26.07 14.17 -4.92
N SER A 121 -26.37 14.09 -3.62
CA SER A 121 -27.66 14.54 -3.07
C SER A 121 -27.86 16.04 -3.27
N LEU A 122 -26.84 16.85 -2.98
CA LEU A 122 -26.85 18.29 -3.17
C LEU A 122 -27.08 18.67 -4.63
N LEU A 123 -26.37 18.04 -5.58
CA LEU A 123 -26.54 18.30 -7.01
C LEU A 123 -27.96 17.94 -7.48
N ARG A 124 -28.57 16.88 -6.93
CA ARG A 124 -29.96 16.53 -7.25
C ARG A 124 -30.93 17.60 -6.78
N ALA A 125 -30.82 18.02 -5.51
CA ALA A 125 -31.66 19.09 -4.97
C ALA A 125 -31.46 20.42 -5.74
N PHE A 126 -30.22 20.71 -6.12
CA PHE A 126 -29.90 21.91 -6.88
C PHE A 126 -30.42 21.87 -8.32
N PHE A 127 -30.44 20.69 -8.95
CA PHE A 127 -31.09 20.50 -10.24
C PHE A 127 -32.59 20.73 -10.15
N GLU A 128 -33.26 20.16 -9.15
CA GLU A 128 -34.69 20.37 -8.90
C GLU A 128 -35.01 21.86 -8.63
N LEU A 129 -34.17 22.55 -7.86
CA LEU A 129 -34.27 24.00 -7.65
C LEU A 129 -34.14 24.78 -8.96
N SER A 130 -33.17 24.41 -9.82
CA SER A 130 -32.96 25.03 -11.14
C SER A 130 -34.20 24.89 -12.02
N GLN A 131 -34.86 23.72 -11.99
CA GLN A 131 -36.11 23.49 -12.73
C GLN A 131 -37.26 24.35 -12.19
N THR A 132 -37.34 24.58 -10.89
CA THR A 132 -38.30 25.52 -10.29
C THR A 132 -38.06 26.95 -10.76
N HIS A 133 -36.79 27.40 -10.83
CA HIS A 133 -36.47 28.72 -11.39
C HIS A 133 -36.90 28.85 -12.84
N ARG A 134 -36.71 27.82 -13.67
CA ARG A 134 -37.25 27.82 -15.04
C ARG A 134 -38.76 28.00 -15.07
N ALA A 135 -39.50 27.27 -14.23
CA ALA A 135 -40.95 27.39 -14.14
C ALA A 135 -41.39 28.80 -13.72
N PHE A 136 -40.70 29.42 -12.75
CA PHE A 136 -40.93 30.82 -12.40
C PHE A 136 -40.68 31.76 -13.57
N GLY A 137 -39.60 31.53 -14.32
CA GLY A 137 -39.31 32.28 -15.54
C GLY A 137 -40.44 32.23 -16.56
N ASP A 138 -41.00 31.03 -16.78
CA ASP A 138 -42.11 30.84 -17.71
C ASP A 138 -43.41 31.52 -17.22
N VAL A 139 -43.72 31.43 -15.94
CA VAL A 139 -44.89 32.11 -15.35
C VAL A 139 -44.75 33.63 -15.41
N PHE A 140 -43.62 34.20 -15.00
CA PHE A 140 -43.39 35.65 -15.07
C PHE A 140 -43.44 36.17 -16.51
N SER A 141 -42.96 35.40 -17.48
CA SER A 141 -43.07 35.75 -18.89
C SER A 141 -44.53 35.84 -19.34
N VAL A 142 -45.40 34.92 -18.89
CA VAL A 142 -46.84 34.96 -19.21
C VAL A 142 -47.53 36.15 -18.54
N ILE A 143 -47.20 36.44 -17.28
CA ILE A 143 -47.75 37.59 -16.55
C ILE A 143 -47.34 38.89 -17.25
N GLY A 144 -46.06 39.05 -17.59
CA GLY A 144 -45.55 40.25 -18.24
C GLY A 144 -46.26 40.57 -19.56
N VAL A 145 -46.58 39.57 -20.38
CA VAL A 145 -47.32 39.77 -21.64
C VAL A 145 -48.77 40.19 -21.42
N ARG A 146 -49.39 39.78 -20.30
CA ARG A 146 -50.80 40.06 -20.00
C ARG A 146 -51.01 41.31 -19.15
N GLU A 147 -49.95 41.89 -18.60
CA GLU A 147 -50.00 43.01 -17.68
C GLU A 147 -50.29 44.33 -18.42
N PRO A 148 -51.43 45.00 -18.15
CA PRO A 148 -51.80 46.25 -18.82
C PRO A 148 -50.92 47.44 -18.46
N GLN A 149 -50.30 47.47 -17.27
CA GLN A 149 -49.42 48.56 -16.88
C GLN A 149 -48.01 48.38 -17.48
N PRO A 150 -47.52 49.28 -18.36
CA PRO A 150 -46.26 49.06 -19.08
C PRO A 150 -45.03 48.86 -18.18
N ALA A 151 -44.94 49.65 -17.09
CA ALA A 151 -43.83 49.53 -16.15
C ALA A 151 -43.82 48.19 -15.40
N ALA A 152 -45.00 47.65 -15.06
CA ALA A 152 -45.13 46.36 -14.40
C ALA A 152 -44.84 45.22 -15.39
N SER A 153 -45.32 45.33 -16.62
CA SER A 153 -45.00 44.40 -17.72
C SER A 153 -43.48 44.25 -17.91
N GLU A 154 -42.76 45.37 -18.01
CA GLU A 154 -41.29 45.35 -18.15
C GLU A 154 -40.60 44.70 -16.94
N ALA A 155 -41.08 44.98 -15.73
CA ALA A 155 -40.54 44.37 -14.51
C ALA A 155 -40.71 42.83 -14.51
N PHE A 156 -41.89 42.33 -14.90
CA PHE A 156 -42.13 40.89 -15.01
C PHE A 156 -41.26 40.21 -16.07
N VAL A 157 -41.00 40.86 -17.20
CA VAL A 157 -40.04 40.35 -18.21
C VAL A 157 -38.63 40.25 -17.62
N LYS A 158 -38.16 41.28 -16.90
CA LYS A 158 -36.85 41.24 -16.22
C LYS A 158 -36.77 40.10 -15.20
N PHE A 159 -37.83 39.87 -14.41
CA PHE A 159 -37.89 38.72 -13.49
C PHE A 159 -37.86 37.39 -14.24
N ALA A 160 -38.60 37.28 -15.35
CA ALA A 160 -38.62 36.08 -16.17
C ALA A 160 -37.21 35.70 -16.65
N ASP A 161 -36.49 36.68 -17.20
CA ASP A 161 -35.13 36.48 -17.71
C ASP A 161 -34.13 36.17 -16.60
N ALA A 162 -34.23 36.84 -15.44
CA ALA A 162 -33.40 36.55 -14.28
C ALA A 162 -33.56 35.09 -13.83
N HIS A 163 -34.80 34.62 -13.70
CA HIS A 163 -35.10 33.25 -13.30
C HIS A 163 -34.63 32.20 -14.33
N ARG A 164 -34.82 32.46 -15.64
CA ARG A 164 -34.28 31.60 -16.70
C ARG A 164 -32.75 31.57 -16.71
N ASN A 165 -32.09 32.68 -16.39
CA ASN A 165 -30.63 32.71 -16.29
C ASN A 165 -30.12 31.92 -15.07
N ILE A 166 -30.83 31.97 -13.94
CA ILE A 166 -30.50 31.12 -12.77
C ILE A 166 -30.53 29.63 -13.15
N GLU A 167 -31.54 29.18 -13.91
CA GLU A 167 -31.55 27.80 -14.41
C GLU A 167 -30.34 27.49 -15.29
N LYS A 168 -30.01 28.34 -16.26
CA LYS A 168 -28.85 28.14 -17.15
C LYS A 168 -27.55 28.02 -16.37
N PHE A 169 -27.32 28.92 -15.41
CA PHE A 169 -26.15 28.85 -14.52
C PHE A 169 -26.18 27.57 -13.68
N GLY A 170 -27.35 27.15 -13.22
CA GLY A 170 -27.52 25.92 -12.45
C GLY A 170 -27.13 24.68 -13.24
N ILE A 171 -27.58 24.58 -14.49
CA ILE A 171 -27.20 23.51 -15.44
C ILE A 171 -25.70 23.54 -15.74
N HIS A 172 -25.09 24.73 -15.88
CA HIS A 172 -23.66 24.86 -16.09
C HIS A 172 -22.87 24.34 -14.87
N LEU A 173 -23.26 24.71 -13.65
CA LEU A 173 -22.63 24.22 -12.42
C LEU A 173 -22.67 22.68 -12.34
N LEU A 174 -23.82 22.09 -12.64
CA LEU A 174 -23.99 20.62 -12.66
C LEU A 174 -23.03 19.95 -13.64
N LYS A 175 -22.88 20.50 -14.85
CA LYS A 175 -21.94 19.99 -15.87
C LYS A 175 -20.48 20.12 -15.42
N THR A 176 -20.14 21.15 -14.65
CA THR A 176 -18.79 21.38 -14.15
C THR A 176 -18.42 20.44 -12.99
N ILE A 177 -19.36 20.16 -12.08
CA ILE A 177 -19.07 19.32 -10.90
C ILE A 177 -19.13 17.82 -11.21
N LYS A 178 -19.99 17.39 -12.16
CA LYS A 178 -20.19 15.97 -12.46
C LYS A 178 -18.91 15.19 -12.86
N PRO A 179 -17.96 15.75 -13.64
CA PRO A 179 -16.66 15.12 -13.89
C PRO A 179 -15.85 14.90 -12.61
N MET A 180 -15.80 15.89 -11.71
CA MET A 180 -15.06 15.76 -10.44
C MET A 180 -15.57 14.59 -9.58
N LEU A 181 -16.90 14.39 -9.55
CA LEU A 181 -17.49 13.22 -8.88
C LEU A 181 -17.13 11.90 -9.57
N THR A 182 -16.99 11.90 -10.88
CA THR A 182 -16.60 10.71 -11.65
C THR A 182 -15.14 10.33 -11.37
N ASP A 183 -14.27 11.32 -11.29
CA ASP A 183 -12.85 11.13 -10.95
C ASP A 183 -12.68 10.63 -9.52
N LEU A 184 -13.38 11.24 -8.55
CA LEU A 184 -13.36 10.80 -7.17
C LEU A 184 -13.94 9.38 -7.03
N ASN A 185 -15.00 9.05 -7.76
CA ASN A 185 -15.54 7.70 -7.80
C ASN A 185 -14.55 6.69 -8.41
N THR A 186 -13.75 7.11 -9.40
CA THR A 186 -12.69 6.28 -9.98
C THR A 186 -11.56 6.04 -8.98
N TYR A 187 -11.12 7.08 -8.27
CA TYR A 187 -10.14 6.96 -7.20
C TYR A 187 -10.58 5.97 -6.12
N LEU A 188 -11.82 6.12 -5.62
CA LEU A 188 -12.38 5.28 -4.57
C LEU A 188 -12.57 3.82 -4.99
N ASN A 189 -13.09 3.58 -6.19
CA ASN A 189 -13.50 2.23 -6.62
C ASN A 189 -12.46 1.50 -7.47
N LYS A 190 -11.39 2.18 -7.91
CA LYS A 190 -10.32 1.56 -8.70
C LYS A 190 -8.95 1.72 -8.04
N ALA A 191 -8.51 2.96 -7.80
CA ALA A 191 -7.16 3.22 -7.34
C ALA A 191 -6.89 2.68 -5.92
N ILE A 192 -7.80 2.93 -4.98
CA ILE A 192 -7.65 2.44 -3.60
C ILE A 192 -7.68 0.90 -3.53
N PRO A 193 -8.65 0.20 -4.16
CA PRO A 193 -8.63 -1.27 -4.20
C PRO A 193 -7.37 -1.87 -4.82
N ASP A 194 -6.83 -1.27 -5.88
CA ASP A 194 -5.59 -1.72 -6.52
C ASP A 194 -4.36 -1.53 -5.61
N THR A 195 -4.30 -0.39 -4.93
CA THR A 195 -3.27 -0.10 -3.92
C THR A 195 -3.30 -1.12 -2.80
N ARG A 196 -4.50 -1.41 -2.27
CA ARG A 196 -4.71 -2.43 -1.23
C ARG A 196 -4.27 -3.82 -1.69
N LEU A 197 -4.60 -4.20 -2.92
CA LEU A 197 -4.18 -5.49 -3.48
C LEU A 197 -2.66 -5.59 -3.57
N THR A 198 -2.01 -4.51 -4.00
CA THR A 198 -0.54 -4.44 -4.10
C THR A 198 0.12 -4.57 -2.73
N ILE A 199 -0.37 -3.85 -1.73
CA ILE A 199 0.15 -3.96 -0.35
C ILE A 199 -0.08 -5.36 0.21
N LYS A 200 -1.24 -5.98 -0.06
CA LYS A 200 -1.52 -7.37 0.35
C LYS A 200 -0.54 -8.37 -0.26
N LYS A 201 -0.18 -8.20 -1.55
CA LYS A 201 0.85 -9.03 -2.21
C LYS A 201 2.22 -8.81 -1.57
N TYR A 202 2.58 -7.56 -1.28
CA TYR A 202 3.82 -7.23 -0.58
C TYR A 202 3.90 -7.90 0.79
N LEU A 203 2.84 -7.83 1.60
CA LEU A 203 2.79 -8.44 2.93
C LEU A 203 2.96 -9.97 2.86
N ASP A 204 2.37 -10.62 1.87
CA ASP A 204 2.54 -12.07 1.69
C ASP A 204 3.99 -12.45 1.41
N VAL A 205 4.67 -11.71 0.52
CA VAL A 205 6.09 -11.92 0.22
C VAL A 205 6.96 -11.56 1.43
N LYS A 206 6.62 -10.49 2.15
CA LYS A 206 7.30 -10.09 3.39
C LYS A 206 7.23 -11.21 4.43
N PHE A 207 6.09 -11.85 4.64
CA PHE A 207 5.97 -12.95 5.60
C PHE A 207 6.78 -14.17 5.21
N GLU A 208 6.88 -14.46 3.92
CA GLU A 208 7.77 -15.50 3.41
C GLU A 208 9.24 -15.16 3.70
N TYR A 209 9.66 -13.94 3.38
CA TYR A 209 11.00 -13.44 3.71
C TYR A 209 11.31 -13.51 5.22
N LEU A 210 10.40 -13.05 6.08
CA LEU A 210 10.58 -13.09 7.52
C LEU A 210 10.66 -14.53 8.06
N SER A 211 9.97 -15.48 7.43
CA SER A 211 10.07 -16.91 7.76
C SER A 211 11.48 -17.45 7.48
N TYR A 212 12.11 -17.01 6.38
CA TYR A 212 13.51 -17.31 6.09
C TYR A 212 14.47 -16.69 7.11
N CYS A 213 14.29 -15.41 7.44
CA CYS A 213 15.12 -14.75 8.45
C CYS A 213 15.06 -15.47 9.81
N LEU A 214 13.86 -15.92 10.21
CA LEU A 214 13.68 -16.72 11.41
C LEU A 214 14.44 -18.04 11.33
N LYS A 215 14.34 -18.76 10.22
CA LYS A 215 15.04 -20.04 10.08
C LYS A 215 16.56 -19.87 10.11
N VAL A 216 17.09 -18.82 9.47
CA VAL A 216 18.53 -18.52 9.51
C VAL A 216 18.97 -18.21 10.93
N LYS A 217 18.19 -17.39 11.67
CA LYS A 217 18.49 -17.08 13.07
C LYS A 217 18.49 -18.33 13.96
N GLU A 218 17.49 -19.20 13.81
CA GLU A 218 17.44 -20.48 14.54
C GLU A 218 18.66 -21.35 14.24
N MET A 219 19.10 -21.42 12.97
CA MET A 219 20.32 -22.17 12.60
C MET A 219 21.59 -21.56 13.20
N ASP A 220 21.71 -20.22 13.21
CA ASP A 220 22.83 -19.54 13.89
C ASP A 220 22.79 -19.84 15.41
N ASP A 221 21.61 -19.76 16.05
CA ASP A 221 21.44 -20.03 17.50
C ASP A 221 21.75 -21.50 17.86
N GLU A 222 21.39 -22.46 17.01
CA GLU A 222 21.74 -23.88 17.12
C GLU A 222 23.27 -24.09 17.04
N GLU A 223 23.96 -23.41 16.11
CA GLU A 223 25.42 -23.48 15.98
C GLU A 223 26.12 -22.97 17.24
N TYR A 224 25.64 -21.87 17.85
CA TYR A 224 26.20 -21.33 19.10
C TYR A 224 25.96 -22.25 20.30
N SER A 225 24.85 -22.98 20.33
CA SER A 225 24.48 -23.86 21.44
C SER A 225 25.26 -25.19 21.45
N CYS A 226 25.91 -25.53 20.33
CA CYS A 226 26.74 -26.72 20.19
C CYS A 226 28.25 -26.48 20.47
N ILE A 227 28.62 -25.26 20.86
CA ILE A 227 29.98 -24.86 21.29
C ILE A 227 30.03 -24.79 22.81
#